data_AF-A0A349EEW1-F1
#
_entry.id   AF-A0A349EEW1-F1
#
_cell.length_a   1.000
_cell.length_b   1.000
_cell.length_c   1.000
_cell.angle_alpha   90.00
_cell.angle_beta   90.00
_cell.angle_gamma   90.00
#
_symmetry.space_group_name_H-M   'P 1'
#
loop_
_entity.id
_entity.type
_entity.pdbx_description
1 polymer ?
#
loop_
_entity_poly.entity_id
_entity_poly.type
_entity_poly.pdbx_seq_one_letter_code
_entity_poly.pdbx_strand_id
1 'polypeptide(L)'
;MPEDVRHILQQHYPQFHDVELAAPSLKQTRHTQQRKILELYSYRACHAEERTTLMEKAGQLVRISAKPIFLFRNLWQYLQSHRIVVPGYSFLQDAVSQTLADERTRLTTILEERLDPITLKALDALYLVRDGTYAA
;
A
#
# COMPACT_ATOMS: atom_id res chain seq x y z
N MET A 1 11.64 2.89 37.43
CA MET A 1 10.88 3.50 36.31
C MET A 1 10.49 4.95 36.58
N PRO A 2 9.86 5.35 37.71
CA PRO A 2 9.58 6.77 37.97
C PRO A 2 10.83 7.57 38.37
N GLU A 3 11.78 6.94 39.08
CA GLU A 3 13.02 7.57 39.55
C GLU A 3 13.98 7.95 38.42
N ASP A 4 14.15 7.08 37.44
CA ASP A 4 15.06 7.33 36.30
C ASP A 4 14.62 8.56 35.48
N VAL A 5 13.30 8.68 35.26
CA VAL A 5 12.71 9.82 34.53
C VAL A 5 12.87 11.12 35.32
N ARG A 6 12.70 11.09 36.64
CA ARG A 6 12.94 12.27 37.51
C ARG A 6 14.39 12.71 37.49
N HIS A 7 15.33 11.76 37.48
CA HIS A 7 16.76 12.06 37.43
C HIS A 7 17.14 12.77 36.12
N ILE A 8 16.64 12.29 34.98
CA ILE A 8 16.87 12.91 33.66
C ILE A 8 16.27 14.32 33.60
N LEU A 9 15.06 14.52 34.14
CA LEU A 9 14.40 15.83 34.18
C LEU A 9 15.21 16.84 35.01
N GLN A 10 15.71 16.44 36.18
CA GLN A 10 16.56 17.30 37.02
C GLN A 10 17.88 17.67 36.35
N GLN A 11 18.51 16.74 35.63
CA GLN A 11 19.82 17.01 35.04
C GLN A 11 19.78 17.82 33.75
N HIS A 12 18.80 17.55 32.86
CA HIS A 12 18.80 18.12 31.51
C HIS A 12 17.70 19.15 31.27
N TYR A 13 16.65 19.16 32.09
CA TYR A 13 15.47 20.01 31.88
C TYR A 13 15.03 20.71 33.18
N PRO A 14 15.89 21.56 33.77
CA PRO A 14 15.68 22.12 35.10
C PRO A 14 14.54 23.14 35.25
N GLN A 15 13.70 23.25 34.24
CA GLN A 15 12.50 24.10 34.20
C GLN A 15 11.22 23.25 34.32
N PHE A 16 11.34 21.92 34.34
CA PHE A 16 10.22 20.97 34.32
C PHE A 16 10.23 19.99 35.52
N HIS A 17 10.83 20.38 36.64
CA HIS A 17 11.00 19.53 37.83
C HIS A 17 9.70 19.08 38.51
N ASP A 18 8.67 19.93 38.49
CA ASP A 18 7.37 19.69 39.14
C ASP A 18 6.29 19.19 38.17
N VAL A 19 6.68 18.72 36.98
CA VAL A 19 5.70 18.18 36.04
C VAL A 19 5.17 16.85 36.55
N GLU A 20 3.88 16.81 36.89
CA GLU A 20 3.18 15.57 37.19
C GLU A 20 3.19 14.68 35.94
N LEU A 21 4.01 13.64 35.97
CA LEU A 21 4.12 12.65 34.90
C LEU A 21 2.86 11.79 34.90
N ALA A 22 1.78 12.31 34.31
CA ALA A 22 0.59 11.54 34.05
C ALA A 22 0.98 10.35 33.17
N ALA A 23 0.61 9.13 33.59
CA ALA A 23 0.77 7.96 32.74
C ALA A 23 0.05 8.24 31.41
N PRO A 24 0.77 8.30 30.28
CA PRO A 24 0.15 8.69 29.03
C PRO A 24 -0.96 7.70 28.72
N SER A 25 -2.16 8.19 28.44
CA SER A 25 -3.16 7.36 27.77
C SER A 25 -2.58 7.03 26.39
N LEU A 26 -1.95 5.86 26.28
CA LEU A 26 -1.04 5.51 25.19
C LEU A 26 -1.62 5.82 23.80
N LYS A 27 -2.94 5.69 23.64
CA LYS A 27 -3.63 5.96 22.36
C LYS A 27 -3.67 7.45 22.01
N GLN A 28 -4.14 8.33 22.89
CA GLN A 28 -4.24 9.76 22.62
C GLN A 28 -2.85 10.37 22.41
N THR A 29 -1.90 10.03 23.29
CA THR A 29 -0.51 10.51 23.19
C THR A 29 0.14 10.06 21.88
N ARG A 30 -0.06 8.79 21.47
CA ARG A 30 0.49 8.27 20.20
C ARG A 30 -0.08 8.99 18.98
N HIS A 31 -1.39 9.22 18.91
CA HIS A 31 -1.99 9.91 17.76
C HIS A 31 -1.51 11.37 17.66
N THR A 32 -1.41 12.08 18.79
CA THR A 32 -0.89 13.45 18.81
C THR A 32 0.58 13.51 18.42
N GLN A 33 1.40 12.58 18.91
CA GLN A 33 2.81 12.48 18.53
C GLN A 33 2.97 12.14 17.05
N GLN A 34 2.19 11.18 16.53
CA GLN A 34 2.20 10.81 15.13
C GLN A 34 1.87 12.01 14.23
N ARG A 35 0.82 12.79 14.56
CA ARG A 35 0.49 14.00 13.81
C ARG A 35 1.62 15.02 13.79
N LYS A 36 2.25 15.28 14.93
CA LYS A 36 3.41 16.19 15.02
C LYS A 36 4.57 15.72 14.15
N ILE A 37 4.87 14.42 14.15
CA ILE A 37 5.93 13.86 13.29
C ILE A 37 5.56 14.04 11.81
N LEU A 38 4.33 13.75 11.42
CA LEU A 38 3.88 13.91 10.04
C LEU A 38 3.97 15.36 9.57
N GLU A 39 3.57 16.32 10.41
CA GLU A 39 3.69 17.76 10.14
C GLU A 39 5.16 18.17 9.94
N LEU A 40 6.08 17.72 10.81
CA LEU A 40 7.50 18.03 10.71
C LEU A 40 8.14 17.54 9.41
N TYR A 41 7.77 16.35 8.95
CA TYR A 41 8.31 15.77 7.71
C TYR A 41 7.46 16.08 6.46
N SER A 42 6.41 16.90 6.60
CA SER A 42 5.46 17.21 5.52
C SER A 42 4.84 15.96 4.89
N TYR A 43 4.55 14.95 5.71
CA TYR A 43 3.82 13.75 5.30
C TYR A 43 2.31 13.93 5.48
N ARG A 44 1.54 13.35 4.55
CA ARG A 44 0.08 13.30 4.60
C ARG A 44 -0.39 11.88 4.86
N ALA A 45 -1.45 11.72 5.62
CA ALA A 45 -2.04 10.40 5.84
C ALA A 45 -2.74 9.91 4.56
N CYS A 46 -2.77 8.60 4.35
CA CYS A 46 -3.49 7.99 3.23
C CYS A 46 -4.98 7.87 3.56
N HIS A 47 -5.75 8.89 3.18
CA HIS A 47 -7.19 8.94 3.30
C HIS A 47 -7.86 8.31 2.07
N ALA A 48 -9.19 8.45 1.96
CA ALA A 48 -9.96 7.85 0.89
C ALA A 48 -9.57 8.40 -0.50
N GLU A 49 -9.26 9.69 -0.60
CA GLU A 49 -8.89 10.33 -1.85
C GLU A 49 -7.57 9.76 -2.39
N GLU A 50 -6.54 9.66 -1.55
CA GLU A 50 -5.25 9.09 -1.96
C GLU A 50 -5.37 7.62 -2.35
N ARG A 51 -6.28 6.87 -1.71
CA ARG A 51 -6.58 5.48 -2.06
C ARG A 51 -7.21 5.35 -3.43
N THR A 52 -8.17 6.21 -3.75
CA THR A 52 -8.79 6.27 -5.08
C THR A 52 -7.75 6.60 -6.14
N THR A 53 -6.92 7.63 -5.93
CA THR A 53 -5.85 7.99 -6.87
C THR A 53 -4.83 6.85 -7.02
N LEU A 54 -4.52 6.13 -5.94
CA LEU A 54 -3.62 4.98 -6.00
C LEU A 54 -4.19 3.86 -6.87
N MET A 55 -5.50 3.60 -6.78
CA MET A 55 -6.20 2.62 -7.61
C MET A 55 -6.23 3.00 -9.09
N GLU A 56 -6.54 4.26 -9.40
CA GLU A 56 -6.50 4.77 -10.77
C GLU A 56 -5.11 4.60 -11.38
N LYS A 57 -4.07 4.92 -10.60
CA LYS A 57 -2.68 4.76 -11.03
C LYS A 57 -2.30 3.30 -11.21
N ALA A 58 -2.78 2.40 -10.36
CA ALA A 58 -2.61 0.96 -10.54
C ALA A 58 -3.22 0.49 -11.87
N GLY A 59 -4.43 0.94 -12.20
CA GLY A 59 -5.11 0.65 -13.47
C GLY A 59 -4.40 1.18 -14.71
N GLN A 60 -3.64 2.28 -14.60
CA GLN A 60 -2.78 2.74 -15.69
C GLN A 60 -1.51 1.90 -15.81
N LEU A 61 -0.89 1.54 -14.68
CA LEU A 61 0.37 0.79 -14.65
C LEU A 61 0.20 -0.67 -15.10
N VAL A 62 -0.94 -1.30 -14.82
CA VAL A 62 -1.18 -2.69 -15.18
C VAL A 62 -1.22 -2.91 -16.69
N ARG A 63 -1.67 -1.88 -17.42
CA ARG A 63 -1.67 -1.86 -18.89
C ARG A 63 -0.25 -1.84 -19.49
N ILE A 64 0.75 -1.41 -18.71
CA ILE A 64 2.16 -1.46 -19.11
C ILE A 64 2.75 -2.84 -18.80
N SER A 65 2.49 -3.37 -17.60
CA SER A 65 3.00 -4.67 -17.17
C SER A 65 2.12 -5.27 -16.06
N ALA A 66 1.49 -6.41 -16.35
CA ALA A 66 0.69 -7.20 -15.41
C ALA A 66 1.52 -8.03 -14.40
N LYS A 67 2.71 -7.56 -14.03
CA LYS A 67 3.56 -8.21 -13.02
C LYS A 67 3.25 -7.61 -11.63
N PRO A 68 2.84 -8.41 -10.62
CA PRO A 68 2.49 -7.90 -9.29
C PRO A 68 3.60 -7.06 -8.65
N ILE A 69 4.86 -7.50 -8.77
CA ILE A 69 6.02 -6.79 -8.21
C ILE A 69 6.27 -5.43 -8.89
N PHE A 70 5.94 -5.32 -10.19
CA PHE A 70 6.05 -4.07 -10.93
C PHE A 70 5.01 -3.07 -10.42
N LEU A 71 3.76 -3.50 -10.26
CA LEU A 71 2.69 -2.67 -9.70
C LEU A 71 3.06 -2.19 -8.30
N PHE A 72 3.38 -3.12 -7.40
CA PHE A 72 3.72 -2.79 -6.01
C PHE A 72 4.84 -1.75 -5.93
N ARG A 73 5.93 -1.94 -6.68
CA ARG A 73 7.07 -1.02 -6.68
C ARG A 73 6.69 0.39 -7.16
N ASN A 74 5.87 0.48 -8.20
CA ASN A 74 5.43 1.78 -8.73
C ASN A 74 4.44 2.48 -7.80
N LEU A 75 3.54 1.74 -7.15
CA LEU A 75 2.63 2.28 -6.14
C LEU A 75 3.41 2.77 -4.92
N TRP A 76 4.42 2.01 -4.48
CA TRP A 76 5.32 2.40 -3.41
C TRP A 76 6.09 3.68 -3.74
N GLN A 77 6.68 3.76 -4.93
CA GLN A 77 7.40 4.95 -5.40
C GLN A 77 6.48 6.18 -5.49
N TYR A 78 5.22 5.98 -5.88
CA TYR A 78 4.22 7.05 -5.89
C TYR A 78 3.94 7.58 -4.48
N LEU A 79 3.70 6.70 -3.50
CA LEU A 79 3.48 7.08 -2.11
C LEU A 79 4.68 7.84 -1.53
N GLN A 80 5.90 7.36 -1.80
CA GLN A 80 7.13 8.03 -1.36
C GLN A 80 7.30 9.42 -1.96
N SER A 81 7.11 9.57 -3.27
CA SER A 81 7.26 10.86 -3.95
C SER A 81 6.25 11.92 -3.51
N HIS A 82 5.04 11.49 -3.13
CA HIS A 82 3.97 12.39 -2.69
C HIS A 82 3.92 12.58 -1.17
N ARG A 83 4.89 11.99 -0.44
CA ARG A 83 4.98 11.94 1.03
C ARG A 83 3.69 11.46 1.67
N ILE A 84 3.09 10.42 1.10
CA ILE A 84 1.88 9.80 1.62
C ILE A 84 2.31 8.66 2.55
N VAL A 85 1.76 8.63 3.76
CA VAL A 85 1.96 7.51 4.69
C VAL A 85 1.44 6.25 4.05
N VAL A 86 2.29 5.23 3.99
CA VAL A 86 1.94 3.96 3.36
C VAL A 86 0.68 3.39 4.03
N PRO A 87 -0.38 3.07 3.26
CA PRO A 87 -1.56 2.41 3.80
C PRO A 87 -1.19 1.00 4.31
N GLY A 88 -2.10 0.38 5.06
CA GLY A 88 -1.89 -0.99 5.54
C GLY A 88 -1.55 -1.95 4.39
N TYR A 89 -0.69 -2.93 4.66
CA TYR A 89 -0.23 -3.89 3.65
C TYR A 89 -1.39 -4.63 2.97
N SER A 90 -2.44 -4.97 3.73
CA SER A 90 -3.66 -5.57 3.18
C SER A 90 -4.27 -4.74 2.05
N PHE A 91 -4.38 -3.43 2.24
CA PHE A 91 -4.91 -2.54 1.20
C PHE A 91 -4.04 -2.53 -0.07
N LEU A 92 -2.71 -2.53 0.07
CA LEU A 92 -1.82 -2.59 -1.11
C LEU A 92 -1.95 -3.94 -1.83
N GLN A 93 -2.07 -5.04 -1.08
CA GLN A 93 -2.27 -6.36 -1.64
C GLN A 93 -3.61 -6.45 -2.39
N ASP A 94 -4.69 -5.94 -1.79
CA ASP A 94 -6.02 -5.90 -2.40
C ASP A 94 -5.99 -5.04 -3.68
N ALA A 95 -5.36 -3.86 -3.62
CA ALA A 95 -5.21 -2.98 -4.77
C ALA A 95 -4.51 -3.67 -5.94
N VAL A 96 -3.38 -4.35 -5.69
CA VAL A 96 -2.64 -5.08 -6.72
C VAL A 96 -3.47 -6.24 -7.27
N SER A 97 -4.11 -7.01 -6.40
CA SER A 97 -4.89 -8.20 -6.79
C SER A 97 -6.10 -7.81 -7.65
N GLN A 98 -6.86 -6.80 -7.22
CA GLN A 98 -8.02 -6.29 -7.95
C GLN A 98 -7.61 -5.75 -9.32
N THR A 99 -6.58 -4.91 -9.36
CA THR A 99 -6.09 -4.32 -10.62
C THR A 99 -5.67 -5.40 -11.64
N LEU A 100 -5.03 -6.47 -11.19
CA LEU A 100 -4.63 -7.59 -12.06
C LEU A 100 -5.85 -8.38 -12.56
N ALA A 101 -6.84 -8.61 -11.70
CA ALA A 101 -8.09 -9.28 -12.09
C ALA A 101 -8.87 -8.45 -13.12
N ASP A 102 -8.94 -7.13 -12.93
CA ASP A 102 -9.59 -6.21 -13.85
C ASP A 102 -8.88 -6.20 -15.21
N GLU A 103 -7.55 -6.16 -15.24
CA GLU A 103 -6.80 -6.21 -16.51
C GLU A 103 -6.94 -7.56 -17.20
N ARG A 104 -6.93 -8.67 -16.45
CA ARG A 104 -7.20 -9.99 -17.02
C ARG A 104 -8.57 -10.02 -17.69
N THR A 105 -9.60 -9.54 -17.01
CA THR A 105 -10.96 -9.47 -17.54
C THR A 105 -11.01 -8.61 -18.81
N ARG A 106 -10.40 -7.42 -18.78
CA ARG A 106 -10.32 -6.52 -19.94
C ARG A 106 -9.66 -7.20 -21.14
N LEU A 107 -8.55 -7.89 -20.93
CA LEU A 107 -7.83 -8.60 -22.00
C LEU A 107 -8.65 -9.76 -22.56
N THR A 108 -9.32 -10.53 -21.69
CA THR A 108 -10.24 -11.60 -22.12
C THR A 108 -11.38 -11.06 -22.98
N THR A 109 -12.04 -9.98 -22.56
CA THR A 109 -13.12 -9.36 -23.34
C THR A 109 -12.64 -8.88 -24.70
N ILE A 110 -11.49 -8.20 -24.77
CA ILE A 110 -10.91 -7.77 -26.06
C ILE A 110 -10.62 -8.97 -26.96
N LEU A 111 -10.14 -10.07 -26.38
CA LEU A 111 -9.83 -11.29 -27.12
C LEU A 111 -11.12 -11.92 -27.67
N GLU A 112 -12.17 -12.03 -26.85
CA GLU A 112 -13.49 -12.56 -27.24
C GLU A 112 -14.14 -11.74 -28.35
N GLU A 113 -14.02 -10.40 -28.31
CA GLU A 113 -14.59 -9.51 -29.32
C GLU A 113 -13.84 -9.54 -30.67
N ARG A 114 -12.55 -9.91 -30.65
CA ARG A 114 -11.66 -9.78 -31.82
C ARG A 114 -11.24 -11.10 -32.45
N LEU A 115 -11.33 -12.22 -31.74
CA LEU A 115 -10.97 -13.53 -32.30
C LEU A 115 -12.17 -14.23 -32.92
N ASP A 116 -11.92 -14.82 -34.09
CA ASP A 116 -12.82 -15.80 -34.68
C ASP A 116 -12.96 -17.02 -33.72
N PRO A 117 -14.15 -17.63 -33.58
CA PRO A 117 -14.41 -18.71 -32.61
C PRO A 117 -13.46 -19.90 -32.74
N ILE A 118 -12.91 -20.13 -33.94
CA ILE A 118 -11.94 -21.19 -34.22
C ILE A 118 -10.60 -20.89 -33.53
N THR A 119 -10.17 -19.63 -33.57
CA THR A 119 -8.90 -19.18 -32.97
C THR A 119 -8.99 -19.21 -31.44
N LEU A 120 -10.16 -18.89 -30.88
CA LEU A 120 -10.40 -18.92 -29.44
C LEU A 120 -10.30 -20.35 -28.89
N LYS A 121 -10.93 -21.32 -29.57
CA LYS A 121 -10.77 -22.76 -29.25
C LYS A 121 -9.33 -23.24 -29.34
N ALA A 122 -8.56 -22.77 -30.33
CA ALA A 122 -7.15 -23.13 -30.43
C ALA A 122 -6.32 -22.55 -29.27
N LEU A 123 -6.65 -21.34 -28.80
CA LEU A 123 -5.99 -20.73 -27.65
C LEU A 123 -6.32 -21.44 -26.33
N ASP A 124 -7.58 -21.83 -26.12
CA ASP A 124 -8.00 -22.60 -24.94
C ASP A 124 -7.30 -23.96 -24.88
N ALA A 125 -7.12 -24.62 -26.04
CA ALA A 125 -6.37 -25.86 -26.13
C ALA A 125 -4.90 -25.69 -25.71
N LEU A 126 -4.28 -24.54 -25.97
CA LEU A 126 -2.91 -24.25 -25.54
C LEU A 126 -2.79 -24.02 -24.04
N TYR A 127 -3.82 -23.48 -23.38
CA TYR A 127 -3.86 -23.35 -21.92
C TYR A 127 -3.95 -24.73 -21.23
N LEU A 128 -4.79 -25.63 -21.74
CA LEU A 128 -4.92 -27.01 -21.23
C LEU A 128 -3.63 -27.83 -21.36
N VAL A 129 -2.86 -27.63 -22.44
CA VAL A 129 -1.57 -28.32 -22.64
C VAL A 129 -0.53 -27.89 -21.60
N ARG A 130 -0.59 -26.64 -21.12
CA ARG A 130 0.40 -26.11 -20.17
C ARG A 130 0.19 -26.62 -18.74
N ASP A 131 -1.05 -26.88 -18.33
CA ASP A 131 -1.36 -27.47 -17.02
C ASP A 131 -0.88 -28.94 -16.91
N GLY A 132 -0.64 -29.62 -18.04
CA GLY A 132 -0.04 -30.96 -18.08
C GLY A 132 1.49 -31.00 -17.96
N THR A 133 2.18 -29.84 -17.95
CA THR A 133 3.66 -29.79 -17.99
C THR A 133 4.35 -29.57 -16.63
N TYR A 134 3.59 -29.57 -15.52
CA TYR A 134 4.13 -29.46 -14.16
C TYR A 134 3.91 -30.72 -13.29
N ALA A 135 3.56 -31.86 -13.90
CA ALA A 135 3.59 -33.16 -13.23
C ALA A 135 4.86 -33.92 -13.62
N ALA A 136 6.01 -33.52 -13.07
CA ALA A 136 7.23 -34.32 -13.01
C ALA A 136 8.07 -33.89 -11.81
#